data_AF-A0A7J3N004-F1
#
_entry.id   AF-A0A7J3N004-F1
#
_cell.length_a   1.000
_cell.length_b   1.000
_cell.length_c   1.000
_cell.angle_alpha   90.00
_cell.angle_beta   90.00
_cell.angle_gamma   90.00
#
_symmetry.space_group_name_H-M   'P 1'
#
loop_
_entity.id
_entity.type
_entity.pdbx_description
1 polymer ?
#
loop_
_entity_poly.entity_id
_entity_poly.type
_entity_poly.pdbx_seq_one_letter_code
_entity_poly.pdbx_strand_id
1 'polypeptide(L)'
;MLNRYLYIDKNTLVKKLTPRAIYTWIPVQIIRFRECRPKELYIVDCFFRSQVDNPYISLILLRKLPKKIRIVDQAPLDVKKIVCECKDVIIDLTNIVRDIVAKNYSKLYNMLDFISEYRDIEVTTRFFLRSRKYVIKAEQIKKMDRKLAVRVTESLMDRVCLYDKKENRDLYTPIDIEYAYALIYIDPVIGTSGLAVENKLIEIKTYMKLVKKLSLENQFSLESLTPSSDTYH
;
A
#
# COMPACT_ATOMS: atom_id res chain seq x y z
N MET A 1 -12.95 -20.02 -12.10
CA MET A 1 -11.57 -19.91 -11.61
C MET A 1 -11.55 -20.30 -10.14
N LEU A 2 -10.58 -21.13 -9.72
CA LEU A 2 -10.42 -21.45 -8.29
C LEU A 2 -9.96 -20.19 -7.55
N ASN A 3 -10.59 -19.90 -6.41
CA ASN A 3 -10.13 -18.81 -5.55
C ASN A 3 -8.84 -19.28 -4.86
N ARG A 4 -7.76 -18.52 -5.03
CA ARG A 4 -6.45 -18.83 -4.44
C ARG A 4 -6.10 -17.79 -3.39
N TYR A 5 -5.50 -18.18 -2.29
CA TYR A 5 -5.26 -17.35 -1.12
C TYR A 5 -3.80 -17.44 -0.70
N LEU A 6 -3.21 -16.31 -0.28
CA LEU A 6 -1.96 -16.33 0.45
C LEU A 6 -2.19 -16.97 1.82
N TYR A 7 -1.40 -18.00 2.12
CA TYR A 7 -1.46 -18.66 3.41
C TYR A 7 -1.08 -17.70 4.54
N ILE A 8 -1.75 -17.85 5.67
CA ILE A 8 -1.42 -17.18 6.92
C ILE A 8 -1.49 -18.15 8.11
N ASP A 9 -0.50 -18.07 8.99
CA ASP A 9 -0.54 -18.68 10.31
C ASP A 9 -1.41 -17.84 11.25
N LYS A 10 -2.55 -18.40 11.69
CA LYS A 10 -3.49 -17.75 12.61
C LYS A 10 -2.81 -17.21 13.88
N ASN A 11 -1.79 -17.92 14.39
CA ASN A 11 -1.06 -17.50 15.58
C ASN A 11 -0.33 -16.16 15.39
N THR A 12 0.01 -15.82 14.16
CA THR A 12 0.66 -14.54 13.84
C THR A 12 -0.27 -13.37 14.10
N LEU A 13 -1.56 -13.52 13.78
CA LEU A 13 -2.55 -12.47 14.01
C LEU A 13 -2.78 -12.28 15.50
N VAL A 14 -3.09 -13.37 16.22
CA VAL A 14 -3.38 -13.35 17.67
C VAL A 14 -2.22 -12.77 18.48
N LYS A 15 -0.97 -13.06 18.10
CA LYS A 15 0.21 -12.59 18.84
C LYS A 15 0.58 -11.14 18.56
N LYS A 16 0.21 -10.58 17.40
CA LYS A 16 0.75 -9.30 16.91
C LYS A 16 -0.29 -8.20 16.75
N LEU A 17 -1.58 -8.53 16.78
CA LEU A 17 -2.67 -7.61 16.57
C LEU A 17 -3.65 -7.68 17.73
N THR A 18 -4.37 -6.60 17.97
CA THR A 18 -5.38 -6.53 19.01
C THR A 18 -6.65 -7.29 18.61
N PRO A 19 -7.51 -7.70 19.56
CA PRO A 19 -8.80 -8.31 19.25
C PRO A 19 -9.76 -7.41 18.45
N ARG A 20 -9.48 -6.11 18.38
CA ARG A 20 -10.27 -5.13 17.62
C ARG A 20 -9.74 -4.90 16.20
N ALA A 21 -8.69 -5.61 15.80
CA ALA A 21 -8.20 -5.55 14.44
C ALA A 21 -9.24 -6.11 13.46
N ILE A 22 -9.39 -5.41 12.34
CA ILE A 22 -10.31 -5.75 11.27
C ILE A 22 -9.55 -6.51 10.20
N TYR A 23 -10.14 -7.60 9.71
CA TYR A 23 -9.54 -8.50 8.73
C TYR A 23 -10.47 -8.70 7.53
N THR A 24 -9.93 -8.63 6.32
CA THR A 24 -10.67 -9.02 5.11
C THR A 24 -9.74 -9.59 4.06
N TRP A 25 -10.27 -10.47 3.22
CA TRP A 25 -9.59 -10.96 2.02
C TRP A 25 -9.81 -9.98 0.88
N ILE A 26 -8.72 -9.43 0.34
CA ILE A 26 -8.76 -8.58 -0.85
C ILE A 26 -8.09 -9.26 -2.04
N PRO A 27 -8.55 -9.00 -3.28
CA PRO A 27 -7.86 -9.47 -4.46
C PRO A 27 -6.54 -8.71 -4.64
N VAL A 28 -5.51 -9.45 -5.04
CA VAL A 28 -4.16 -8.94 -5.26
C VAL A 28 -3.55 -9.53 -6.52
N GLN A 29 -2.59 -8.80 -7.09
CA GLN A 29 -1.69 -9.29 -8.12
C GLN A 29 -0.32 -9.57 -7.49
N ILE A 30 0.19 -10.78 -7.73
CA ILE A 30 1.56 -11.18 -7.39
C ILE A 30 2.37 -11.14 -8.68
N ILE A 31 3.42 -10.33 -8.68
CA ILE A 31 4.19 -10.00 -9.87
C ILE A 31 5.65 -10.38 -9.65
N ARG A 32 6.25 -10.94 -10.70
CA ARG A 32 7.68 -11.21 -10.76
C ARG A 32 8.26 -10.49 -11.98
N PHE A 33 9.23 -9.61 -11.76
CA PHE A 33 9.88 -8.86 -12.84
C PHE A 33 11.08 -9.62 -13.41
N ARG A 34 11.24 -9.60 -14.73
CA ARG A 34 12.27 -10.39 -15.44
C ARG A 34 13.68 -9.87 -15.23
N GLU A 35 13.81 -8.55 -15.35
CA GLU A 35 15.09 -7.90 -15.56
C GLU A 35 15.74 -7.48 -14.24
N CYS A 36 14.91 -7.21 -13.21
CA CYS A 36 15.37 -6.83 -11.88
C CYS A 36 15.02 -7.91 -10.86
N ARG A 37 16.05 -8.55 -10.29
CA ARG A 37 15.90 -9.48 -9.16
C ARG A 37 14.81 -10.54 -9.41
N PRO A 38 14.97 -11.41 -10.42
CA PRO A 38 13.92 -12.35 -10.88
C PRO A 38 13.45 -13.38 -9.84
N LYS A 39 14.12 -13.44 -8.68
CA LYS A 39 13.75 -14.27 -7.52
C LYS A 39 12.87 -13.54 -6.51
N GLU A 40 12.62 -12.25 -6.70
CA GLU A 40 11.77 -11.43 -5.83
C GLU A 40 10.33 -11.42 -6.36
N LEU A 41 9.39 -11.61 -5.43
CA LEU A 41 7.96 -11.49 -5.69
C LEU A 41 7.48 -10.18 -5.10
N TYR A 42 6.60 -9.52 -5.81
CA TYR A 42 5.94 -8.30 -5.38
C TYR A 42 4.43 -8.51 -5.35
N ILE A 43 3.75 -7.80 -4.47
CA ILE A 43 2.30 -7.82 -4.33
C ILE A 43 1.76 -6.41 -4.51
N VAL A 44 0.66 -6.31 -5.25
CA VAL A 44 -0.11 -5.09 -5.41
C VAL A 44 -1.58 -5.37 -5.11
N ASP A 45 -2.16 -4.42 -4.39
CA ASP A 45 -3.56 -4.40 -3.99
C ASP A 45 -4.46 -3.99 -5.16
N CYS A 46 -5.43 -4.82 -5.51
CA CYS A 46 -6.39 -4.48 -6.56
C CYS A 46 -7.58 -3.68 -6.03
N PHE A 47 -7.96 -3.87 -4.76
CA PHE A 47 -9.13 -3.24 -4.18
C PHE A 47 -8.95 -1.73 -4.07
N PHE A 48 -7.96 -1.23 -3.33
CA PHE A 48 -7.74 0.21 -3.21
C PHE A 48 -7.32 0.84 -4.54
N ARG A 49 -6.67 0.08 -5.43
CA ARG A 49 -6.41 0.53 -6.80
C ARG A 49 -7.69 0.76 -7.60
N SER A 50 -8.72 -0.07 -7.40
CA SER A 50 -10.03 0.13 -8.05
C SER A 50 -10.76 1.37 -7.54
N GLN A 51 -10.57 1.72 -6.26
CA GLN A 51 -11.23 2.86 -5.60
C GLN A 51 -10.54 4.20 -5.87
N VAL A 52 -9.23 4.20 -6.16
CA VAL A 52 -8.45 5.42 -6.37
C VAL A 52 -8.05 5.54 -7.84
N ASP A 53 -8.58 6.54 -8.54
CA ASP A 53 -8.24 6.80 -9.94
C ASP A 53 -6.92 7.58 -10.10
N ASN A 54 -5.84 6.99 -9.61
CA ASN A 54 -4.50 7.55 -9.74
C ASN A 54 -3.47 6.41 -9.84
N PRO A 55 -2.65 6.33 -10.90
CA PRO A 55 -1.72 5.20 -11.09
C PRO A 55 -0.69 5.07 -9.95
N TYR A 56 -0.35 6.17 -9.28
CA TYR A 56 0.62 6.16 -8.17
C TYR A 56 0.17 5.33 -6.97
N ILE A 57 -1.12 5.02 -6.82
CA ILE A 57 -1.58 4.11 -5.77
C ILE A 57 -0.94 2.73 -5.90
N SER A 58 -0.75 2.23 -7.13
CA SER A 58 -0.13 0.93 -7.39
C SER A 58 1.32 0.89 -6.88
N LEU A 59 2.09 1.95 -7.13
CA LEU A 59 3.45 2.06 -6.61
C LEU A 59 3.50 2.22 -5.08
N ILE A 60 2.58 3.01 -4.51
CA ILE A 60 2.51 3.24 -3.06
C ILE A 60 2.14 1.96 -2.30
N LEU A 61 1.29 1.12 -2.89
CA LEU A 61 0.84 -0.14 -2.31
C LEU A 61 1.74 -1.34 -2.68
N LEU A 62 2.62 -1.19 -3.68
CA LEU A 62 3.59 -2.22 -4.06
C LEU A 62 4.46 -2.64 -2.88
N ARG A 63 4.41 -3.92 -2.51
CA ARG A 63 5.27 -4.48 -1.47
C ARG A 63 6.02 -5.69 -1.98
N LYS A 64 7.22 -5.88 -1.44
CA LYS A 64 7.99 -7.11 -1.65
C LYS A 64 7.46 -8.21 -0.73
N LEU A 65 7.18 -9.37 -1.31
CA LEU A 65 6.79 -10.56 -0.55
C LEU A 65 8.02 -11.32 -0.01
N PRO A 66 7.86 -12.10 1.07
CA PRO A 66 8.86 -13.05 1.53
C PRO A 66 9.19 -14.09 0.44
N LYS A 67 10.41 -14.65 0.47
CA LYS A 67 10.84 -15.66 -0.53
C LYS A 67 10.04 -16.97 -0.48
N LYS A 68 9.51 -17.31 0.70
CA LYS A 68 8.72 -18.52 0.92
C LYS A 68 7.29 -18.06 1.20
N ILE A 69 6.44 -18.16 0.18
CA ILE A 69 5.00 -17.97 0.31
C ILE A 69 4.31 -19.24 -0.18
N ARG A 70 3.20 -19.59 0.46
CA ARG A 70 2.30 -20.64 0.02
C ARG A 70 1.01 -20.01 -0.45
N ILE A 71 0.55 -20.49 -1.60
CA ILE A 71 -0.77 -20.16 -2.13
C ILE A 71 -1.62 -21.42 -1.97
N VAL A 72 -2.78 -21.26 -1.35
CA VAL A 72 -3.70 -22.35 -1.02
C VAL A 72 -5.07 -22.10 -1.67
N ASP A 73 -5.82 -23.15 -1.95
CA ASP A 73 -7.12 -23.05 -2.62
C ASP A 73 -8.28 -22.76 -1.65
N GLN A 74 -8.03 -22.89 -0.35
CA GLN A 74 -9.00 -22.63 0.72
C GLN A 74 -8.50 -21.51 1.62
N ALA A 75 -9.38 -20.57 1.96
CA ALA A 75 -9.05 -19.48 2.86
C ALA A 75 -8.67 -20.02 4.25
N PRO A 76 -7.48 -19.71 4.78
CA PRO A 76 -7.08 -20.16 6.12
C PRO A 76 -7.96 -19.62 7.25
N LEU A 77 -8.66 -18.51 7.01
CA LEU A 77 -9.52 -17.80 7.95
C LEU A 77 -10.86 -17.52 7.31
N ASP A 78 -11.92 -17.75 8.08
CA ASP A 78 -13.28 -17.42 7.70
C ASP A 78 -13.55 -15.94 8.01
N VAL A 79 -13.23 -15.08 7.05
CA VAL A 79 -13.51 -13.64 7.12
C VAL A 79 -14.03 -13.17 5.78
N LYS A 80 -14.67 -11.99 5.78
CA LYS A 80 -15.26 -11.41 4.58
C LYS A 80 -14.24 -11.30 3.45
N LYS A 81 -14.69 -11.62 2.24
CA LYS A 81 -13.93 -11.49 0.99
C LYS A 81 -14.52 -10.37 0.13
N ILE A 82 -13.68 -9.45 -0.28
CA ILE A 82 -14.02 -8.41 -1.24
C ILE A 82 -13.80 -8.94 -2.66
N VAL A 83 -14.72 -8.65 -3.58
CA VAL A 83 -14.56 -9.00 -4.99
C VAL A 83 -14.48 -7.71 -5.79
N CYS A 84 -13.40 -7.53 -6.55
CA CYS A 84 -13.26 -6.42 -7.49
C CYS A 84 -12.40 -6.86 -8.68
N GLU A 85 -12.49 -6.10 -9.78
CA GLU A 85 -11.64 -6.30 -10.94
C GLU A 85 -10.26 -5.71 -10.67
N CYS A 86 -9.21 -6.50 -10.95
CA CYS A 86 -7.84 -6.03 -10.87
C CYS A 86 -7.49 -5.23 -12.13
N LYS A 87 -7.31 -3.91 -11.98
CA LYS A 87 -6.70 -3.07 -13.02
C LYS A 87 -5.28 -3.55 -13.32
N ASP A 88 -4.83 -3.37 -14.56
CA ASP A 88 -3.49 -3.77 -14.97
C ASP A 88 -2.44 -2.83 -14.36
N VAL A 89 -1.79 -3.33 -13.31
CA VAL A 89 -0.66 -2.69 -12.62
C VAL A 89 0.49 -2.33 -13.57
N ILE A 90 0.71 -3.09 -14.65
CA ILE A 90 1.81 -2.82 -15.58
C ILE A 90 1.55 -1.50 -16.31
N ILE A 91 0.29 -1.23 -16.68
CA ILE A 91 -0.12 0.04 -17.29
C ILE A 91 0.11 1.20 -16.31
N ASP A 92 -0.17 1.01 -15.02
CA ASP A 92 0.10 2.05 -14.02
C ASP A 92 1.60 2.35 -13.89
N LEU A 93 2.42 1.31 -13.77
CA LEU A 93 3.88 1.46 -13.66
C LEU A 93 4.46 2.13 -14.90
N THR A 94 3.94 1.79 -16.09
CA THR A 94 4.29 2.44 -17.36
C THR A 94 3.99 3.93 -17.33
N ASN A 95 2.78 4.29 -16.88
CA ASN A 95 2.36 5.69 -16.80
C ASN A 95 3.20 6.48 -15.81
N ILE A 96 3.57 5.87 -14.67
CA ILE A 96 4.47 6.48 -13.70
C ILE A 96 5.85 6.72 -14.30
N VAL A 97 6.41 5.74 -15.04
CA VAL A 97 7.70 5.90 -15.69
C VAL A 97 7.69 7.09 -16.64
N ARG A 98 6.67 7.18 -17.52
CA ARG A 98 6.50 8.30 -18.46
C ARG A 98 6.39 9.64 -17.73
N ASP A 99 5.58 9.69 -16.68
CA ASP A 99 5.39 10.90 -15.86
C ASP A 99 6.73 11.37 -15.25
N ILE A 100 7.52 10.45 -14.68
CA ILE A 100 8.81 10.77 -14.04
C ILE A 100 9.86 11.18 -15.08
N VAL A 101 9.99 10.46 -16.18
CA VAL A 101 10.93 10.80 -17.28
C VAL A 101 10.60 12.17 -17.88
N ALA A 102 9.31 12.47 -18.05
CA ALA A 102 8.83 13.78 -18.51
C ALA A 102 8.85 14.87 -17.41
N LYS A 103 9.28 14.55 -16.17
CA LYS A 103 9.25 15.43 -14.99
C LYS A 103 7.84 16.00 -14.68
N ASN A 104 6.79 15.28 -15.06
CA ASN A 104 5.40 15.62 -14.79
C ASN A 104 4.92 14.94 -13.48
N TYR A 105 5.05 15.66 -12.36
CA TYR A 105 4.70 15.13 -11.04
C TYR A 105 3.27 15.45 -10.58
N SER A 106 2.41 15.97 -11.47
CA SER A 106 1.05 16.43 -11.11
C SER A 106 0.22 15.32 -10.45
N LYS A 107 0.17 14.12 -11.04
CA LYS A 107 -0.55 12.97 -10.50
C LYS A 107 0.03 12.48 -9.18
N LEU A 108 1.36 12.47 -9.03
CA LEU A 108 2.02 12.13 -7.76
C LEU A 108 1.59 13.10 -6.66
N TYR A 109 1.62 14.41 -6.93
CA TYR A 109 1.24 15.42 -5.96
C TYR A 109 -0.24 15.35 -5.60
N ASN A 110 -1.12 15.11 -6.57
CA ASN A 110 -2.54 14.88 -6.30
C ASN A 110 -2.74 13.65 -5.40
N MET A 111 -1.97 12.59 -5.62
CA MET A 111 -2.02 11.38 -4.79
C MET A 111 -1.58 11.66 -3.35
N LEU A 112 -0.50 12.43 -3.16
CA LEU A 112 -0.02 12.81 -1.83
C LEU A 112 -1.03 13.70 -1.10
N ASP A 113 -1.61 14.66 -1.81
CA ASP A 113 -2.62 15.55 -1.25
C ASP A 113 -3.91 14.80 -0.86
N PHE A 114 -4.24 13.74 -1.59
CA PHE A 114 -5.36 12.85 -1.27
C PHE A 114 -5.12 12.07 0.04
N ILE A 115 -3.93 11.49 0.24
CA ILE A 115 -3.65 10.62 1.40
C ILE A 115 -3.09 11.34 2.62
N SER A 116 -2.63 12.58 2.50
CA SER A 116 -1.98 13.33 3.58
C SER A 116 -2.87 14.45 4.12
N GLU A 117 -2.83 14.64 5.43
CA GLU A 117 -3.39 15.81 6.10
C GLU A 117 -2.22 16.64 6.64
N TYR A 118 -1.93 17.77 6.01
CA TYR A 118 -0.87 18.68 6.45
C TYR A 118 -1.44 19.64 7.49
N ARG A 119 -0.73 19.80 8.61
CA ARG A 119 -1.08 20.74 9.69
C ARG A 119 0.17 21.48 10.11
N ASP A 120 -0.02 22.69 10.63
CA ASP A 120 1.06 23.46 11.21
C ASP A 120 1.64 22.68 12.42
N ILE A 121 2.97 22.60 12.47
CA ILE A 121 3.66 21.95 13.59
C ILE A 121 4.28 23.03 14.46
N GLU A 122 3.82 23.07 15.70
CA GLU A 122 4.38 23.95 16.72
C GLU A 122 5.47 23.22 17.50
N VAL A 123 6.71 23.67 17.33
CA VAL A 123 7.86 23.18 18.08
C VAL A 123 8.18 24.18 19.17
N THR A 124 7.93 23.79 20.42
CA THR A 124 8.32 24.60 21.58
C THR A 124 9.66 24.10 22.08
N THR A 125 10.68 24.95 22.01
CA THR A 125 12.01 24.67 22.56
C THR A 125 12.21 25.50 23.83
N ARG A 126 12.72 24.88 24.89
CA ARG A 126 13.17 25.61 26.09
C ARG A 126 14.69 25.71 26.05
N PHE A 127 15.20 26.93 26.11
CA PHE A 127 16.62 27.18 26.32
C PHE A 127 16.76 27.95 27.65
N PHE A 128 17.36 27.30 28.64
CA PHE A 128 17.48 27.76 30.03
C PHE A 128 16.13 28.09 30.71
N LEU A 129 15.59 29.30 30.51
CA LEU A 129 14.34 29.80 31.11
C LEU A 129 13.41 30.50 30.11
N ARG A 130 13.77 30.58 28.82
CA ARG A 130 12.92 31.17 27.77
C ARG A 130 12.39 30.07 26.85
N SER A 131 11.07 30.01 26.70
CA SER A 131 10.43 29.20 25.66
C SER A 131 10.46 29.98 24.34
N ARG A 132 11.02 29.36 23.30
CA ARG A 132 10.86 29.83 21.92
C ARG A 132 9.88 28.90 21.21
N LYS A 133 8.83 29.50 20.66
CA LYS A 133 7.84 28.82 19.83
C LYS A 133 8.20 29.01 18.37
N TYR A 134 8.42 27.91 17.67
CA TYR A 134 8.64 27.87 16.23
C TYR A 134 7.44 27.18 15.58
N VAL A 135 6.87 27.80 14.54
CA VAL A 135 5.76 27.21 13.78
C VAL A 135 6.26 26.85 12.38
N ILE A 136 6.26 25.57 12.06
CA ILE A 136 6.49 25.09 10.70
C ILE A 136 5.15 25.03 10.01
N LYS A 137 4.97 25.86 8.97
CA LYS A 137 3.69 25.95 8.25
C LYS A 137 3.42 24.66 7.47
N ALA A 138 2.15 24.25 7.40
CA ALA A 138 1.67 23.10 6.63
C ALA A 138 2.17 23.12 5.18
N GLU A 139 2.19 24.29 4.54
CA GLU A 139 2.70 24.47 3.17
C GLU A 139 4.19 24.14 3.02
N GLN A 140 5.00 24.43 4.05
CA GLN A 140 6.43 24.07 4.03
C GLN A 140 6.61 22.57 4.14
N ILE A 141 5.83 21.92 5.02
CA ILE A 141 5.82 20.46 5.18
C ILE A 141 5.38 19.81 3.86
N LYS A 142 4.29 20.30 3.27
CA LYS A 142 3.78 19.84 1.97
C LYS A 142 4.83 19.93 0.87
N LYS A 143 5.56 21.04 0.79
CA LYS A 143 6.66 21.21 -0.19
C LYS A 143 7.80 20.22 0.05
N MET A 144 8.17 19.99 1.30
CA MET A 144 9.20 19.01 1.67
C MET A 144 8.77 17.58 1.33
N ASP A 145 7.55 17.20 1.68
CA ASP A 145 6.98 15.87 1.42
C ASP A 145 6.89 15.60 -0.08
N ARG A 146 6.46 16.58 -0.89
CA ARG A 146 6.46 16.46 -2.35
C ARG A 146 7.85 16.21 -2.92
N LYS A 147 8.86 16.94 -2.45
CA LYS A 147 10.26 16.74 -2.87
C LYS A 147 10.80 15.37 -2.45
N LEU A 148 10.46 14.92 -1.25
CA LEU A 148 10.85 13.60 -0.75
C LEU A 148 10.16 12.50 -1.56
N ALA A 149 8.87 12.64 -1.85
CA ALA A 149 8.10 11.68 -2.60
C ALA A 149 8.67 11.45 -4.00
N VAL A 150 9.06 12.51 -4.73
CA VAL A 150 9.73 12.37 -6.03
C VAL A 150 10.98 11.50 -5.90
N ARG A 151 11.87 11.79 -4.94
CA ARG A 151 13.10 11.01 -4.73
C ARG A 151 12.82 9.56 -4.36
N VAL A 152 11.81 9.32 -3.50
CA VAL A 152 11.41 7.98 -3.09
C VAL A 152 10.85 7.21 -4.28
N THR A 153 10.01 7.84 -5.10
CA THR A 153 9.47 7.26 -6.33
C THR A 153 10.58 6.90 -7.31
N GLU A 154 11.49 7.84 -7.61
CA GLU A 154 12.64 7.57 -8.48
C GLU A 154 13.49 6.41 -7.97
N SER A 155 13.77 6.39 -6.67
CA SER A 155 14.54 5.31 -6.03
C SER A 155 13.82 3.96 -6.09
N LEU A 156 12.48 3.96 -5.92
CA LEU A 156 11.68 2.75 -6.05
C LEU A 156 11.70 2.24 -7.49
N MET A 157 11.53 3.12 -8.48
CA MET A 157 11.60 2.77 -9.90
C MET A 157 12.95 2.15 -10.25
N ASP A 158 14.05 2.73 -9.77
CA ASP A 158 15.39 2.18 -9.96
C ASP A 158 15.52 0.80 -9.27
N ARG A 159 14.95 0.64 -8.06
CA ARG A 159 15.03 -0.61 -7.29
C ARG A 159 14.25 -1.76 -7.91
N VAL A 160 13.11 -1.48 -8.54
CA VAL A 160 12.32 -2.47 -9.28
C VAL A 160 12.67 -2.51 -10.77
N CYS A 161 13.73 -1.80 -11.17
CA CYS A 161 14.19 -1.58 -12.53
C CYS A 161 13.03 -1.40 -13.51
N LEU A 162 12.20 -0.37 -13.31
CA LEU A 162 11.13 -0.07 -14.27
C LEU A 162 11.67 0.63 -15.53
N TYR A 163 12.86 1.23 -15.45
CA TYR A 163 13.39 2.06 -16.53
C TYR A 163 14.93 2.05 -16.54
N ASP A 164 15.51 1.87 -17.71
CA ASP A 164 16.93 2.05 -17.97
C ASP A 164 17.21 3.49 -18.41
N LYS A 165 17.86 4.26 -17.53
CA LYS A 165 18.27 5.64 -17.83
C LYS A 165 19.35 5.74 -18.91
N LYS A 166 20.20 4.72 -19.07
CA LYS A 166 21.30 4.74 -20.04
C LYS A 166 20.79 4.47 -21.46
N GLU A 167 19.89 3.51 -21.57
CA GLU A 167 19.32 3.08 -22.86
C GLU A 167 18.00 3.79 -23.19
N ASN A 168 17.50 4.63 -22.27
CA ASN A 168 16.23 5.35 -22.38
C ASN A 168 15.07 4.42 -22.76
N ARG A 169 14.95 3.29 -22.06
CA ARG A 169 13.91 2.29 -22.32
C ARG A 169 13.29 1.74 -21.06
N ASP A 170 12.05 1.28 -21.21
CA ASP A 170 11.28 0.61 -20.17
C ASP A 170 11.80 -0.82 -19.96
N LEU A 171 11.86 -1.26 -18.71
CA LEU A 171 12.42 -2.56 -18.28
C LEU A 171 11.40 -3.46 -17.53
N TYR A 172 10.15 -3.03 -17.42
CA TYR A 172 9.15 -3.70 -16.58
C TYR A 172 8.48 -4.90 -17.24
N THR A 173 9.22 -5.82 -17.87
CA THR A 173 8.60 -7.03 -18.42
C THR A 173 8.25 -8.00 -17.27
N PRO A 174 6.95 -8.22 -16.95
CA PRO A 174 6.59 -9.25 -15.98
C PRO A 174 6.95 -10.62 -16.57
N ILE A 175 7.59 -11.48 -15.77
CA ILE A 175 7.75 -12.90 -16.10
C ILE A 175 6.41 -13.60 -15.92
N ASP A 176 5.69 -13.22 -14.86
CA ASP A 176 4.55 -13.94 -14.35
C ASP A 176 3.68 -12.98 -13.53
N ILE A 177 2.36 -13.11 -13.72
CA ILE A 177 1.33 -12.40 -12.97
C ILE A 177 0.35 -13.45 -12.47
N GLU A 178 0.32 -13.62 -11.16
CA GLU A 178 -0.56 -14.56 -10.48
C GLU A 178 -1.59 -13.78 -9.66
N TYR A 179 -2.86 -14.19 -9.76
CA TYR A 179 -3.95 -13.59 -9.01
C TYR A 179 -4.25 -14.42 -7.77
N ALA A 180 -4.37 -13.75 -6.63
CA ALA A 180 -4.70 -14.38 -5.36
C ALA A 180 -5.49 -13.42 -4.47
N TYR A 181 -5.91 -13.92 -3.31
CA TYR A 181 -6.44 -13.14 -2.21
C TYR A 181 -5.39 -13.01 -1.12
N ALA A 182 -5.20 -11.80 -0.60
CA ALA A 182 -4.36 -11.53 0.56
C ALA A 182 -5.20 -11.04 1.73
N LEU A 183 -4.81 -11.41 2.94
CA LEU A 183 -5.47 -10.92 4.14
C LEU A 183 -4.92 -9.52 4.45
N ILE A 184 -5.76 -8.49 4.37
CA ILE A 184 -5.41 -7.20 4.97
C ILE A 184 -5.77 -7.21 6.44
N TYR A 185 -5.04 -6.42 7.22
CA TYR A 185 -5.40 -6.08 8.57
C TYR A 185 -5.41 -4.56 8.76
N ILE A 186 -6.35 -4.08 9.56
CA ILE A 186 -6.40 -2.70 10.06
C ILE A 186 -6.64 -2.75 11.55
N ASP A 187 -5.66 -2.31 12.32
CA ASP A 187 -5.76 -2.24 13.77
C ASP A 187 -5.83 -0.77 14.20
N PRO A 188 -7.03 -0.25 14.50
CA PRO A 188 -7.20 1.14 14.88
C PRO A 188 -6.68 1.44 16.29
N VAL A 189 -6.50 0.43 17.15
CA VAL A 189 -6.08 0.62 18.54
C VAL A 189 -4.60 0.98 18.61
N ILE A 190 -3.78 0.25 17.87
CA ILE A 190 -2.33 0.51 17.77
C ILE A 190 -1.96 1.35 16.53
N GLY A 191 -2.92 1.67 15.67
CA GLY A 191 -2.72 2.54 14.51
C GLY A 191 -1.87 1.93 13.40
N THR A 192 -1.90 0.61 13.24
CA THR A 192 -1.18 -0.11 12.18
C THR A 192 -2.13 -0.70 11.16
N SER A 193 -1.66 -0.87 9.93
CA SER A 193 -2.38 -1.60 8.89
C SER A 193 -1.40 -2.23 7.92
N GLY A 194 -1.82 -3.25 7.18
CA GLY A 194 -0.95 -3.95 6.25
C GLY A 194 -1.51 -5.24 5.70
N LEU A 195 -0.60 -6.06 5.18
CA LEU A 195 -0.87 -7.42 4.70
C LEU A 195 -0.33 -8.45 5.68
N ALA A 196 -1.05 -9.53 5.85
CA ALA A 196 -0.62 -10.65 6.66
C ALA A 196 -0.34 -11.85 5.76
N VAL A 197 0.91 -12.35 5.78
CA VAL A 197 1.39 -13.40 4.87
C VAL A 197 2.32 -14.32 5.64
N GLU A 198 2.08 -15.63 5.57
CA GLU A 198 2.78 -16.66 6.34
C GLU A 198 2.78 -16.30 7.84
N ASN A 199 3.96 -16.03 8.41
CA ASN A 199 4.14 -15.63 9.80
C ASN A 199 4.53 -14.15 9.97
N LYS A 200 4.30 -13.33 8.95
CA LYS A 200 4.73 -11.93 8.88
C LYS A 200 3.55 -10.98 8.68
N LEU A 201 3.70 -9.81 9.28
CA LEU A 201 2.89 -8.63 8.97
C LEU A 201 3.76 -7.69 8.13
N ILE A 202 3.29 -7.39 6.93
CA ILE A 202 3.92 -6.42 6.02
C ILE A 202 3.16 -5.13 6.20
N GLU A 203 3.77 -4.17 6.90
CA GLU A 203 3.12 -2.91 7.22
C GLU A 203 2.89 -2.04 5.97
N ILE A 204 1.66 -1.55 5.82
CA ILE A 204 1.21 -0.63 4.79
C ILE A 204 0.34 0.44 5.45
N LYS A 205 0.98 1.41 6.13
CA LYS A 205 0.29 2.52 6.82
C LYS A 205 -0.72 3.27 5.94
N THR A 206 -0.53 3.24 4.62
CA THR A 206 -1.44 3.86 3.64
C THR A 206 -2.84 3.25 3.68
N TYR A 207 -3.02 1.97 4.01
CA TYR A 207 -4.36 1.35 4.09
C TYR A 207 -5.28 2.07 5.08
N MET A 208 -4.80 2.32 6.30
CA MET A 208 -5.57 3.07 7.29
C MET A 208 -5.94 4.48 6.80
N LYS A 209 -5.02 5.16 6.11
CA LYS A 209 -5.28 6.49 5.53
C LYS A 209 -6.36 6.42 4.45
N LEU A 210 -6.29 5.44 3.56
CA LEU A 210 -7.25 5.24 2.46
C LEU A 210 -8.63 4.90 2.99
N VAL A 211 -8.73 3.97 3.94
CA VAL A 211 -10.03 3.63 4.56
C VAL A 211 -10.66 4.85 5.22
N LYS A 212 -9.89 5.63 5.98
CA LYS A 212 -10.39 6.87 6.57
C LYS A 212 -10.91 7.83 5.49
N LYS A 213 -10.15 8.05 4.41
CA LYS A 213 -10.53 8.97 3.32
C LYS A 213 -11.76 8.50 2.56
N LEU A 214 -11.78 7.26 2.10
CA LEU A 214 -12.91 6.68 1.36
C LEU A 214 -14.18 6.61 2.21
N SER A 215 -14.05 6.46 3.54
CA SER A 215 -15.20 6.51 4.44
C SER A 215 -15.80 7.90 4.61
N LEU A 216 -14.98 8.95 4.61
CA LEU A 216 -15.45 10.33 4.68
C LEU A 216 -16.15 10.77 3.38
N GLU A 217 -15.79 10.16 2.26
CA GLU A 217 -16.37 10.46 0.95
C GLU A 217 -17.63 9.63 0.63
N ASN A 218 -18.15 8.87 1.60
CA ASN A 218 -19.29 7.94 1.45
C ASN A 218 -19.11 6.87 0.36
N GLN A 219 -17.88 6.64 -0.09
CA GLN A 219 -17.55 5.61 -1.08
C GLN A 219 -17.33 4.25 -0.43
N PHE A 220 -17.23 4.20 0.90
CA PHE A 220 -16.84 3.01 1.64
C PHE A 220 -17.28 3.07 3.11
N SER A 221 -17.71 1.96 3.71
CA SER A 221 -17.92 1.89 5.17
C SER A 221 -16.92 0.94 5.81
N LEU A 222 -16.41 1.25 7.00
CA LEU A 222 -15.60 0.31 7.79
C LEU A 222 -16.37 -0.97 8.13
N GLU A 223 -17.70 -0.87 8.22
CA GLU A 223 -18.60 -2.03 8.36
C GLU A 223 -18.50 -2.98 7.15
N SER A 224 -18.15 -2.47 5.98
CA SER A 224 -17.88 -3.31 4.82
C SER A 224 -16.61 -4.16 4.97
N LEU A 225 -15.74 -3.87 5.95
CA LEU A 225 -14.56 -4.64 6.30
C LEU A 225 -14.73 -5.52 7.54
N THR A 226 -15.71 -5.24 8.39
CA THR A 226 -15.93 -6.05 9.60
C THR A 226 -16.56 -7.39 9.23
N PRO A 227 -16.07 -8.52 9.78
CA PRO A 227 -16.76 -9.79 9.66
C PRO A 227 -18.15 -9.71 10.32
N SER A 228 -19.12 -10.47 9.83
CA SER A 228 -20.40 -10.64 10.52
C SER A 228 -20.12 -11.24 11.91
N SER A 229 -20.89 -10.80 12.91
CA SER A 229 -20.70 -11.10 14.34
C SER A 229 -20.73 -12.58 14.73
N ASP A 230 -20.95 -13.49 13.78
CA ASP A 230 -21.28 -14.89 14.04
C ASP A 230 -20.07 -15.85 13.95
N THR A 231 -18.84 -15.33 13.80
CA THR A 231 -17.63 -16.14 13.49
C THR A 231 -16.58 -16.24 14.60
N TYR A 232 -16.87 -15.77 15.82
CA TYR A 232 -15.98 -15.94 16.97
C TYR A 232 -16.62 -16.79 18.07
N HIS A 233 -16.82 -18.08 17.79
CA HIS A 233 -17.01 -19.13 18.78
C HIS A 233 -16.08 -20.31 18.46
#